data_AF-A0A7V9N597-F1
#
_entry.id   AF-A0A7V9N597-F1
#
_cell.length_a   1.000
_cell.length_b   1.000
_cell.length_c   1.000
_cell.angle_alpha   90.00
_cell.angle_beta   90.00
_cell.angle_gamma   90.00
#
_symmetry.space_group_name_H-M   'P 1'
#
loop_
_entity.id
_entity.type
_entity.pdbx_description
1 polymer ?
#
loop_
_entity_poly.entity_id
_entity_poly.type
_entity_poly.pdbx_seq_one_letter_code
_entity_poly.pdbx_strand_id
1 'polypeptide(L)' 'MSGYSYATREADPVHIVRTIGRLAQMIIELRDEYVERPRPDLLVQIDQRMTDLVALQDELRARMVEPQQ' A
#
# COMPACT_ATOMS: atom_id res chain seq x y z
N MET A 1 -20.89 13.42 24.50
CA MET A 1 -20.89 12.25 23.62
C MET A 1 -21.32 12.71 22.23
N SER A 2 -20.37 12.95 21.33
CA SER A 2 -20.66 13.17 19.91
C SER A 2 -20.20 11.92 19.18
N GLY A 3 -21.16 11.18 18.64
CA GLY A 3 -20.92 9.95 17.92
C GLY A 3 -20.25 10.24 16.59
N TYR A 4 -18.91 10.17 16.56
CA TYR A 4 -18.21 9.84 15.33
C TYR A 4 -18.57 8.41 15.00
N SER A 5 -19.57 8.25 14.12
CA SER A 5 -19.82 6.99 13.44
C SER A 5 -18.51 6.54 12.83
N TYR A 6 -18.05 5.34 13.20
CA TYR A 6 -16.97 4.63 12.53
C TYR A 6 -17.44 4.40 11.09
N ALA A 7 -17.23 5.37 10.21
CA ALA A 7 -17.17 5.11 8.78
C ALA A 7 -16.13 4.00 8.64
N THR A 8 -16.59 2.84 8.18
CA THR A 8 -15.83 1.62 7.97
C THR A 8 -14.42 1.95 7.47
N ARG A 9 -13.38 1.48 8.20
CA ARG A 9 -11.96 1.78 7.98
C ARG A 9 -11.49 1.69 6.50
N GLU A 10 -12.19 0.92 5.69
CA GLU A 10 -11.91 0.72 4.26
C GLU A 10 -12.25 1.93 3.38
N ALA A 11 -13.21 2.78 3.78
CA ALA A 11 -13.60 3.94 2.99
C ALA A 11 -12.71 5.17 3.22
N ASP A 12 -11.92 5.20 4.31
CA ASP A 12 -11.05 6.34 4.64
C ASP A 12 -9.96 6.52 3.55
N PRO A 13 -9.95 7.63 2.78
CA PRO A 13 -8.91 7.91 1.79
C PRO A 13 -7.51 8.04 2.40
N VAL A 14 -7.40 8.22 3.71
CA VAL A 14 -6.10 8.17 4.39
C VAL A 14 -5.58 6.74 4.52
N HIS A 15 -6.46 5.74 4.51
CA HIS A 15 -6.08 4.32 4.62
C HIS A 15 -5.25 3.87 3.42
N ILE A 16 -5.71 4.14 2.19
CA ILE A 16 -5.02 3.73 0.97
C ILE A 16 -3.62 4.34 0.87
N VAL A 17 -3.48 5.64 1.16
CA VAL A 17 -2.18 6.33 1.14
C VAL A 17 -1.22 5.75 2.18
N ARG A 18 -1.71 5.44 3.39
CA ARG A 18 -0.91 4.78 4.43
C ARG A 18 -0.50 3.38 4.01
N THR A 19 -1.37 2.62 3.36
CA THR A 19 -1.05 1.27 2.88
C THR A 19 0.00 1.31 1.78
N ILE A 20 -0.10 2.23 0.83
CA ILE A 20 0.95 2.46 -0.19
C ILE A 20 2.29 2.76 0.48
N GLY A 21 2.32 3.69 1.44
CA GLY A 21 3.55 4.03 2.17
C GLY A 21 4.18 2.84 2.90
N ARG A 22 3.35 2.01 3.55
CA ARG A 22 3.82 0.78 4.22
C ARG A 22 4.43 -0.22 3.24
N LEU A 23 3.78 -0.48 2.10
CA LEU A 23 4.30 -1.43 1.11
C LEU A 23 5.60 -0.93 0.48
N ALA A 24 5.69 0.36 0.19
CA ALA A 24 6.94 0.96 -0.32
C ALA A 24 8.09 0.79 0.68
N GLN A 25 7.83 1.00 1.98
CA GLN A 25 8.82 0.76 3.04
C GLN A 25 9.25 -0.71 3.10
N MET A 26 8.31 -1.66 3.04
CA MET A 26 8.64 -3.10 3.00
C MET A 26 9.49 -3.48 1.79
N ILE A 27 9.24 -2.88 0.62
CA ILE A 27 10.06 -3.13 -0.59
C ILE A 27 11.49 -2.62 -0.39
N ILE A 28 11.68 -1.48 0.25
CA ILE A 28 13.02 -0.95 0.57
C ILE A 28 13.76 -1.92 1.49
N GLU A 29 13.10 -2.40 2.56
CA GLU A 29 13.67 -3.36 3.50
C GLU A 29 14.07 -4.68 2.81
N LEU A 30 13.19 -5.23 1.97
CA LEU A 30 13.48 -6.44 1.19
C LEU A 30 14.63 -6.23 0.20
N ARG A 31 14.71 -5.04 -0.41
CA ARG A 31 15.80 -4.69 -1.33
C ARG A 31 17.12 -4.58 -0.59
N ASP A 32 17.15 -3.95 0.58
CA ASP A 32 18.35 -3.85 1.41
C ASP A 32 18.82 -5.25 1.85
N GLU A 33 17.89 -6.11 2.29
CA GLU A 33 18.21 -7.50 2.63
C GLU A 33 18.72 -8.30 1.43
N TYR A 34 18.13 -8.13 0.23
CA TYR A 34 18.61 -8.81 -0.97
C TYR A 34 20.02 -8.37 -1.37
N VAL A 35 20.35 -7.08 -1.23
CA VAL A 35 21.68 -6.55 -1.51
C VAL A 35 22.71 -7.09 -0.51
N GLU A 36 22.36 -7.17 0.77
CA GLU A 36 23.24 -7.70 1.81
C GLU A 36 23.41 -9.23 1.72
N ARG A 37 22.31 -9.96 1.51
CA ARG A 37 22.25 -11.41 1.45
C ARG A 37 21.29 -11.88 0.37
N PRO A 38 21.76 -12.04 -0.88
CA PRO A 38 20.90 -12.41 -2.00
C PRO A 38 20.23 -13.78 -1.78
N ARG A 39 18.89 -13.80 -1.80
CA ARG A 39 18.11 -15.03 -1.81
C ARG A 39 16.95 -14.93 -2.81
N PRO A 40 16.65 -16.01 -3.58
CA PRO A 40 15.58 -15.97 -4.58
C PRO A 40 14.19 -15.68 -4.02
N ASP A 41 13.90 -16.09 -2.78
CA ASP A 41 12.60 -15.83 -2.14
C ASP A 41 12.35 -14.33 -1.89
N LEU A 42 13.40 -13.53 -1.67
CA LEU A 42 13.27 -12.08 -1.52
C LEU A 42 12.80 -11.43 -2.82
N LEU A 43 13.23 -11.91 -3.98
CA LEU A 43 12.75 -11.42 -5.27
C LEU A 43 11.26 -11.70 -5.47
N VAL A 44 10.80 -12.89 -5.06
CA VAL A 44 9.37 -13.26 -5.09
C VAL A 44 8.57 -12.36 -4.15
N GLN A 45 9.10 -12.06 -2.96
CA GLN A 45 8.45 -11.15 -2.02
C GLN A 45 8.38 -9.71 -2.55
N ILE A 46 9.46 -9.21 -3.17
CA ILE A 46 9.49 -7.89 -3.80
C ILE A 46 8.44 -7.82 -4.92
N ASP A 47 8.39 -8.83 -5.79
CA ASP A 47 7.43 -8.91 -6.90
C ASP A 47 5.97 -8.90 -6.41
N GLN A 48 5.68 -9.67 -5.36
CA GLN A 48 4.35 -9.66 -4.74
C GLN A 48 3.98 -8.26 -4.23
N ARG A 49 4.89 -7.58 -3.52
CA ARG A 49 4.60 -6.23 -2.99
C ARG A 49 4.45 -5.19 -4.10
N MET A 50 5.19 -5.33 -5.20
CA MET A 50 5.02 -4.48 -6.39
C MET A 50 3.65 -4.71 -7.03
N THR A 51 3.20 -5.97 -7.11
CA THR A 51 1.84 -6.30 -7.58
C THR A 51 0.77 -5.68 -6.68
N ASP A 52 0.93 -5.79 -5.36
CA ASP A 52 0.04 -5.18 -4.37
C ASP A 52 -0.01 -3.64 -4.54
N LEU A 53 1.12 -2.99 -4.82
CA LEU A 53 1.21 -1.56 -5.09
C LEU A 53 0.50 -1.14 -6.38
N VAL A 54 0.55 -1.96 -7.44
CA VAL A 54 -0.18 -1.68 -8.70
C VAL A 54 -1.68 -1.66 -8.43
N ALA A 55 -2.20 -2.63 -7.67
CA ALA A 55 -3.62 -2.66 -7.32
C ALA A 55 -4.05 -1.41 -6.52
N LEU A 56 -3.24 -0.98 -5.54
CA LEU A 56 -3.52 0.24 -4.78
C LEU A 56 -3.37 1.51 -5.61
N GLN A 57 -2.48 1.54 -6.61
CA GLN A 57 -2.37 2.65 -7.54
C GLN A 57 -3.65 2.80 -8.36
N ASP A 58 -4.24 1.69 -8.82
CA ASP A 58 -5.49 1.72 -9.58
C ASP A 58 -6.67 2.18 -8.70
N GLU A 59 -6.75 1.73 -7.45
CA GLU A 59 -7.76 2.23 -6.51
C GLU A 59 -7.56 3.73 -6.20
N LEU A 60 -6.32 4.20 -6.03
CA LEU A 60 -6.01 5.61 -5.83
C LEU A 60 -6.47 6.45 -7.04
N ARG A 61 -6.20 5.98 -8.26
CA ARG A 61 -6.65 6.63 -9.49
C ARG A 61 -8.17 6.69 -9.58
N ALA A 62 -8.87 5.63 -9.22
CA ALA A 62 -10.34 5.61 -9.20
C ALA A 62 -10.89 6.71 -8.27
N ARG A 63 -10.33 6.83 -7.06
CA ARG A 63 -10.71 7.87 -6.08
C ARG A 63 -10.37 9.30 -6.53
N MET A 64 -9.36 9.48 -7.38
CA MET A 64 -9.04 10.81 -7.95
C MET A 64 -10.04 11.27 -9.00
N VAL A 65 -10.75 10.34 -9.65
CA VAL A 65 -11.78 10.64 -10.67
C VAL A 65 -13.14 10.88 -10.03
N GLU A 66 -13.42 10.29 -8.87
CA GLU A 66 -14.64 10.55 -8.09
C GLU A 66 -14.63 12.00 -7.55
N PRO A 67 -15.69 12.81 -7.77
CA PRO A 67 -15.80 14.13 -7.17
C PRO A 67 -15.78 13.98 -5.64
N GLN A 68 -14.86 14.68 -4.98
CA GLN A 68 -14.85 14.83 -3.53
C GLN A 68 -16.17 15.49 -3.12
N GLN A 69 -17.13 14.70 -2.63
CA GLN A 69 -18.40 15.19 -2.06
C GLN A 69 -18.16 15.79 -0.68
#